data_AF-A0A7W1TFM5-F1
#
_entry.id   AF-A0A7W1TFM5-F1
#
_cell.length_a   1.000
_cell.length_b   1.000
_cell.length_c   1.000
_cell.angle_alpha   90.00
_cell.angle_beta   90.00
_cell.angle_gamma   90.00
#
_symmetry.space_group_name_H-M   'P 1'
#
loop_
_entity.id
_entity.type
_entity.pdbx_description
1 polymer ?
#
loop_
_entity_poly.entity_id
_entity_poly.type
_entity_poly.pdbx_seq_one_letter_code
_entity_poly.pdbx_strand_id
1 'polypeptide(L)'
;MKRPDLVLHALVAVAWISLALAIALKVALLGNEQAALAKQRGADFKARTDLAYKQERLRAVLDQAASPTALEDIARRIELPLA
;
A
#
# COMPACT_ATOMS: atom_id res chain seq x y z
N MET A 1 -50.90 -17.63 -33.91
CA MET A 1 -51.21 -16.26 -33.44
C MET A 1 -49.96 -15.72 -32.74
N LYS A 2 -49.39 -14.60 -33.22
CA LYS A 2 -48.29 -13.93 -32.50
C LYS A 2 -48.87 -13.38 -31.19
N ARG A 3 -48.20 -13.65 -30.05
CA ARG A 3 -48.55 -13.13 -28.72
C ARG A 3 -47.66 -11.94 -28.39
N PRO A 4 -47.98 -10.73 -28.88
CA PRO A 4 -47.14 -9.54 -28.71
C PRO A 4 -47.00 -9.12 -27.23
N ASP A 5 -47.99 -9.49 -26.42
CA ASP A 5 -48.00 -9.34 -24.97
C ASP A 5 -46.82 -10.07 -24.31
N LEU A 6 -46.59 -11.34 -24.63
CA LEU A 6 -45.46 -12.12 -24.08
C LEU A 6 -44.12 -11.53 -24.51
N VAL A 7 -44.01 -11.06 -25.76
CA VAL A 7 -42.80 -10.43 -26.28
C VAL A 7 -42.50 -9.13 -25.52
N LEU A 8 -43.51 -8.31 -25.26
CA LEU A 8 -43.34 -7.07 -24.51
C LEU A 8 -42.87 -7.33 -23.06
N HIS A 9 -43.48 -8.29 -22.38
CA HIS A 9 -43.06 -8.67 -21.01
C HIS A 9 -41.63 -9.22 -21.00
N ALA A 10 -41.26 -10.03 -21.98
CA ALA A 10 -39.90 -10.55 -22.12
C ALA A 10 -38.87 -9.42 -22.33
N LEU A 11 -39.18 -8.43 -23.18
CA LEU A 11 -38.30 -7.28 -23.42
C LEU A 11 -38.12 -6.44 -22.14
N VAL A 12 -39.21 -6.19 -21.40
CA VAL A 12 -39.15 -5.47 -20.13
C VAL A 12 -38.31 -6.24 -19.10
N ALA A 13 -38.49 -7.56 -19.00
CA ALA A 13 -37.71 -8.40 -18.10
C ALA A 13 -36.21 -8.37 -18.46
N VAL A 14 -35.87 -8.48 -19.74
CA VAL A 14 -34.48 -8.39 -20.21
C VAL A 14 -33.87 -7.03 -19.88
N ALA A 15 -34.62 -5.94 -20.07
CA ALA A 15 -34.15 -4.60 -19.70
C ALA A 15 -33.83 -4.49 -18.20
N TRP A 16 -34.71 -5.00 -17.35
CA TRP A 16 -34.49 -5.00 -15.89
C TRP A 16 -33.31 -5.87 -15.46
N ILE A 17 -33.18 -7.07 -16.03
CA ILE A 17 -32.04 -7.96 -15.75
C ILE A 17 -30.74 -7.29 -16.18
N SER A 18 -30.73 -6.64 -17.35
CA SER A 18 -29.54 -5.95 -17.86
C SER A 18 -29.13 -4.79 -16.96
N LEU A 19 -30.11 -4.01 -16.47
CA LEU A 19 -29.87 -2.93 -15.52
C LEU A 19 -29.31 -3.46 -14.19
N ALA A 20 -29.92 -4.51 -13.64
CA ALA A 20 -29.46 -5.13 -12.39
C ALA A 20 -28.03 -5.68 -12.53
N LEU A 21 -27.72 -6.33 -13.66
CA LEU A 21 -26.38 -6.84 -13.95
C LEU A 21 -25.35 -5.71 -14.05
N ALA A 22 -25.68 -4.61 -14.74
CA ALA A 22 -24.77 -3.48 -14.85
C ALA A 22 -24.45 -2.86 -13.47
N ILE A 23 -25.45 -2.73 -12.60
CA ILE A 23 -25.26 -2.25 -11.23
C ILE A 23 -24.39 -3.23 -10.44
N ALA A 24 -24.69 -4.53 -10.50
CA ALA A 24 -23.92 -5.55 -9.79
C ALA A 24 -22.44 -5.57 -10.20
N LEU A 25 -22.15 -5.45 -11.50
CA LEU A 25 -20.78 -5.36 -12.00
C LEU A 25 -20.04 -4.12 -11.47
N LYS A 26 -20.70 -2.96 -11.50
CA LYS A 26 -20.12 -1.71 -10.97
C LYS A 26 -19.81 -1.81 -9.48
N VAL A 27 -20.72 -2.37 -8.69
CA VAL A 27 -20.53 -2.58 -7.24
C VAL A 27 -19.38 -3.56 -6.97
N ALA A 28 -19.31 -4.67 -7.70
CA ALA A 28 -18.22 -5.64 -7.57
C ALA A 28 -16.86 -5.02 -7.93
N LEU A 29 -16.79 -4.23 -9.01
CA LEU A 29 -15.57 -3.51 -9.39
C LEU A 29 -15.14 -2.54 -8.29
N LEU A 30 -16.07 -1.75 -7.74
CA LEU A 30 -15.76 -0.80 -6.67
C LEU A 30 -15.25 -1.51 -5.41
N GLY A 31 -15.84 -2.65 -5.05
CA GLY A 31 -15.38 -3.48 -3.94
C GLY A 31 -13.96 -4.01 -4.15
N ASN A 32 -13.66 -4.49 -5.35
CA ASN A 32 -12.32 -4.99 -5.71
C ASN A 32 -11.26 -3.88 -5.67
N GLU A 33 -11.57 -2.68 -6.17
CA GLU A 33 -10.68 -1.52 -6.09
C GLU A 33 -10.39 -1.12 -4.64
N GLN A 34 -11.41 -1.12 -3.78
CA GLN A 34 -11.22 -0.84 -2.35
C GLN A 34 -10.33 -1.88 -1.66
N ALA A 35 -10.51 -3.16 -1.97
CA ALA A 35 -9.68 -4.24 -1.45
C ALA A 35 -8.22 -4.12 -1.91
N ALA A 36 -8.01 -3.81 -3.19
CA ALA A 36 -6.66 -3.58 -3.74
C ALA A 36 -5.98 -2.38 -3.06
N LEU A 37 -6.69 -1.26 -2.91
CA LEU A 37 -6.19 -0.07 -2.22
C LEU A 37 -5.91 -0.32 -0.74
N ALA A 38 -6.73 -1.10 -0.05
CA ALA A 38 -6.47 -1.49 1.34
C ALA A 38 -5.18 -2.32 1.46
N LYS A 39 -4.98 -3.28 0.55
CA LYS A 39 -3.75 -4.07 0.49
C LYS A 39 -2.52 -3.21 0.22
N GLN A 40 -2.62 -2.26 -0.71
CA GLN A 40 -1.53 -1.34 -1.03
C GLN A 40 -1.20 -0.43 0.16
N ARG A 41 -2.21 0.15 0.82
CA ARG A 41 -2.01 0.96 2.04
C ARG A 41 -1.27 0.19 3.13
N GLY A 42 -1.60 -1.09 3.33
CA GLY A 42 -0.89 -1.95 4.29
C GLY A 42 0.58 -2.19 3.91
N ALA A 43 0.86 -2.42 2.63
CA ALA A 43 2.22 -2.58 2.12
C ALA A 43 3.03 -1.29 2.25
N ASP A 44 2.45 -0.14 1.91
CA ASP A 44 3.09 1.18 2.00
C ASP A 44 3.38 1.54 3.47
N PHE A 45 2.43 1.27 4.37
CA PHE A 45 2.64 1.47 5.80
C PHE A 45 3.81 0.64 6.31
N LYS A 46 3.84 -0.66 5.99
CA LYS A 46 4.95 -1.54 6.36
C LYS A 46 6.29 -1.03 5.82
N ALA A 47 6.34 -0.65 4.53
CA ALA A 47 7.55 -0.13 3.92
C ALA A 47 8.07 1.14 4.62
N ARG A 48 7.17 2.07 4.97
CA ARG A 48 7.53 3.28 5.71
C ARG A 48 8.05 2.99 7.11
N THR A 49 7.40 2.07 7.84
CA THR A 49 7.84 1.66 9.18
C THR A 49 9.20 0.97 9.14
N ASP A 50 9.40 0.04 8.20
CA ASP A 50 10.68 -0.67 8.04
C ASP A 50 11.81 0.32 7.66
N LEU A 51 11.52 1.29 6.80
CA LEU A 51 12.47 2.33 6.42
C LEU A 51 12.82 3.22 7.62
N ALA A 52 11.84 3.68 8.39
CA ALA A 52 12.05 4.49 9.58
C ALA A 52 12.90 3.74 10.63
N TYR A 53 12.60 2.47 10.86
CA TYR A 53 13.39 1.62 11.77
C TYR A 53 14.85 1.48 11.31
N LYS A 54 15.08 1.24 10.02
CA LYS A 54 16.44 1.15 9.46
C LYS A 54 17.18 2.47 9.57
N GLN A 55 16.51 3.59 9.30
CA GLN A 55 17.09 4.92 9.42
C GLN A 55 17.52 5.21 10.86
N GLU A 56 16.66 4.93 11.84
CA GLU A 56 16.97 5.11 13.26
C GLU A 56 18.17 4.25 13.68
N ARG A 57 18.18 2.99 13.25
CA ARG A 57 19.30 2.08 13.55
C ARG A 57 20.62 2.56 12.94
N LEU A 58 20.60 3.04 11.69
CA LEU A 58 21.79 3.59 11.04
C LEU A 58 22.28 4.86 11.74
N ARG A 59 21.35 5.72 12.16
CA ARG A 59 21.67 6.92 12.92
C ARG A 59 22.33 6.57 14.25
N ALA A 60 21.78 5.63 15.01
CA ALA A 60 22.38 5.17 16.26
C ALA A 60 23.80 4.61 16.07
N VAL A 61 24.05 3.86 14.99
CA VAL A 61 25.39 3.35 14.65
C VAL A 61 26.35 4.49 14.32
N LEU A 62 25.90 5.49 13.55
CA LEU A 62 26.70 6.67 13.24
C LEU A 62 27.01 7.50 14.48
N ASP A 63 26.01 7.74 15.33
CA ASP A 63 26.19 8.49 16.59
C ASP A 63 27.15 7.76 17.53
N GLN A 64 27.10 6.43 17.58
CA GLN A 64 28.05 5.63 18.34
C GLN A 64 29.47 5.73 17.76
N ALA A 65 29.63 5.67 16.43
CA ALA A 65 30.93 5.78 15.76
C ALA A 65 31.52 7.20 15.87
N ALA A 66 30.67 8.22 15.86
CA ALA A 66 31.04 9.63 16.05
C ALA A 66 31.14 10.04 17.52
N SER A 67 30.96 9.10 18.45
CA SER A 67 31.11 9.41 19.88
C SER A 67 32.54 9.86 20.18
N PRO A 68 32.75 10.84 21.09
CA PRO A 68 34.08 11.36 21.40
C PRO A 68 35.06 10.26 21.80
N THR A 69 34.60 9.28 22.57
CA THR A 69 35.42 8.12 22.98
C THR A 69 35.83 7.25 21.80
N ALA A 70 34.92 6.98 20.86
CA ALA A 70 35.25 6.23 19.65
C ALA A 70 36.22 6.99 18.74
N LEU A 71 36.04 8.31 18.63
CA LEU A 71 36.93 9.18 17.85
C LEU A 71 38.33 9.27 18.48
N GLU A 72 38.43 9.39 19.79
CA GLU A 72 39.69 9.37 20.54
C GLU A 72 40.42 8.03 20.35
N ASP A 73 39.71 6.91 20.46
CA ASP A 73 40.29 5.58 20.22
C ASP A 73 40.77 5.41 18.78
N ILE A 74 40.00 5.91 17.80
CA ILE A 74 40.40 5.90 16.38
C ILE A 74 41.65 6.75 16.18
N ALA A 75 41.67 7.98 16.70
CA ALA A 75 42.80 8.89 16.56
C ALA A 75 44.06 8.37 17.27
N ARG A 76 43.91 7.70 18.42
CA ARG A 76 45.03 6.98 19.08
C ARG A 76 45.57 5.83 18.23
N ARG A 77 44.70 5.07 17.54
CA ARG A 77 45.11 3.94 16.67
C ARG A 77 45.85 4.38 15.41
N ILE A 78 45.55 5.57 14.91
CA ILE A 78 46.20 6.14 13.71
C ILE A 78 47.32 7.13 14.06
N GLU A 79 47.78 7.12 15.32
CA GLU A 79 48.87 7.96 15.85
C GLU A 79 48.67 9.46 15.61
N LEU A 80 47.41 9.91 15.50
CA LEU A 80 47.09 11.31 15.36
C LEU A 80 47.21 12.01 16.72
N PRO A 81 47.96 13.14 16.82
CA PRO A 81 48.07 13.88 18.06
C PRO A 81 46.73 14.54 18.38
N LEU A 82 46.02 13.98 19.36
CA LEU A 82 44.87 14.62 19.98
C LEU A 82 45.39 15.61 21.04
N ALA A 83 45.10 16.89 20.86
CA ALA A 83 45.47 17.98 21.77
C ALA A 83 44.64 17.99 23.06
#